data_AF-A0A1Y1VAL0-F1
#
_entry.id   AF-A0A1Y1VAL0-F1
#
_cell.length_a   1.000
_cell.length_b   1.000
_cell.length_c   1.000
_cell.angle_alpha   90.00
_cell.angle_beta   90.00
_cell.angle_gamma   90.00
#
_symmetry.space_group_name_H-M   'P 1'
#
loop_
_entity.id
_entity.type
_entity.pdbx_description
1 polymer ?
#
loop_
_entity_poly.entity_id
_entity_poly.type
_entity_poly.pdbx_seq_one_letter_code
_entity_poly.pdbx_strand_id
1 'polypeptide(L)'
;MDSNNIIIHNNITSMYIRLLELNHLCKGNVSNGYALKVYNLYKKILGIQSSTEATTESSDKSFIKQLLSGKTGIFRSMCLAKRQNFCLRSVIVPNINIPLDKVLISKEFTDQLIPYGYKPNDYVIINRQPTLQTTSILSIRSFPSSSRTIQINPLIANVFQADFDGDEMNIFWLPGEESKKELASKLNIKNNFRSFKDGSLMIKFIQDTLTGLYNMTRDEHIVESHVLENICKKLKISKKKWNSFCKYYKSRMNTDKIPYKYLLSLLLPKSLTLKMGDEYLVDHGILLHTINGANQTELLNSISHYGNDFYLKFMWDVQRMVHEYNLFHIISISISDCIPDTELEYKFNCILEKIPDTLSTITLSNIDSYILTSGKHIDGKLKELCLNSHYVLVKLAEALDNNLTNIINSGSKGSGDNLIQILTSLGTQAILQECFIKRGYSEGLTAKELFIHSKSGRAGIISTSLNTSSTGYLQRELVKSMEDIVTDKDFIVRDYNNNEIYYYPFSSNTIDIDDSFLEYTYSMSIINK
;
A
#
# COMPACT_ATOMS: atom_id res chain seq x y z
N MET A 1 22.96 -41.03 3.34
CA MET A 1 22.54 -42.42 3.03
C MET A 1 21.05 -42.38 2.92
N ASP A 2 20.51 -42.77 1.77
CA ASP A 2 19.06 -42.99 1.67
C ASP A 2 18.68 -44.29 2.42
N SER A 3 17.39 -44.54 2.62
CA SER A 3 16.85 -45.69 3.36
C SER A 3 17.34 -47.07 2.88
N ASN A 4 17.99 -47.12 1.71
CA ASN A 4 18.58 -48.31 1.09
C ASN A 4 20.12 -48.40 1.19
N ASN A 5 20.77 -47.64 2.09
CA ASN A 5 22.24 -47.63 2.25
C ASN A 5 23.05 -47.19 1.01
N ILE A 6 22.42 -46.53 0.04
CA ILE A 6 23.10 -45.98 -1.13
C ILE A 6 23.72 -44.62 -0.76
N ILE A 7 25.03 -44.47 -1.05
CA ILE A 7 25.73 -43.19 -0.94
C ILE A 7 25.53 -42.43 -2.26
N ILE A 8 24.70 -41.39 -2.23
CA ILE A 8 24.51 -40.48 -3.35
C ILE A 8 25.45 -39.30 -3.15
N HIS A 9 26.51 -39.22 -3.96
CA HIS A 9 27.40 -38.08 -4.00
C HIS A 9 26.71 -36.89 -4.70
N ASN A 10 26.98 -35.67 -4.24
CA ASN A 10 26.54 -34.49 -4.97
C ASN A 10 27.28 -34.39 -6.33
N ASN A 11 26.69 -33.69 -7.29
CA ASN A 11 27.23 -33.61 -8.65
C ASN A 11 28.69 -33.12 -8.70
N ILE A 12 29.07 -32.17 -7.85
CA ILE A 12 30.45 -31.65 -7.80
C ILE A 12 31.41 -32.73 -7.33
N THR A 13 31.07 -33.46 -6.27
CA THR A 13 31.86 -34.58 -5.78
C THR A 13 32.01 -35.66 -6.85
N SER A 14 30.94 -36.01 -7.56
CA SER A 14 30.99 -36.95 -8.69
C SER A 14 31.90 -36.47 -9.82
N MET A 15 31.86 -35.17 -10.15
CA MET A 15 32.76 -34.58 -11.15
C MET A 15 34.23 -34.56 -10.69
N TYR A 16 34.50 -34.32 -9.41
CA TYR A 16 35.87 -34.39 -8.86
C TYR A 16 36.42 -35.80 -8.85
N ILE A 17 35.61 -36.82 -8.51
CA ILE A 17 36.01 -38.23 -8.60
C ILE A 17 36.41 -38.55 -10.05
N ARG A 18 35.58 -38.16 -11.02
CA ARG A 18 35.86 -38.35 -12.45
C ARG A 18 37.14 -37.63 -12.91
N LEU A 19 37.39 -36.43 -12.38
CA LEU A 19 38.62 -35.67 -12.64
C LEU A 19 39.86 -36.42 -12.13
N LEU A 20 39.78 -36.99 -10.93
CA LEU A 20 40.87 -37.77 -10.35
C LEU A 20 41.15 -39.05 -11.17
N GLU A 21 40.11 -39.79 -11.56
CA GLU A 21 40.22 -40.96 -12.44
C GLU A 21 40.96 -40.61 -13.74
N LEU A 22 40.52 -39.55 -14.43
CA LEU A 22 41.13 -39.09 -15.69
C LEU A 22 42.58 -38.62 -15.50
N ASN A 23 42.89 -37.98 -14.37
CA ASN A 23 44.24 -37.52 -14.07
C ASN A 23 45.19 -38.69 -13.79
N HIS A 24 44.73 -39.73 -13.09
CA HIS A 24 45.51 -40.97 -12.90
C HIS A 24 45.81 -41.66 -14.23
N LEU A 25 44.82 -41.76 -15.13
CA LEU A 25 45.01 -42.32 -16.47
C LEU A 25 45.99 -41.49 -17.31
N CYS A 26 45.94 -40.16 -17.20
CA CYS A 26 46.86 -39.25 -17.88
C CYS A 26 48.32 -39.40 -17.40
N LYS A 27 48.55 -39.66 -16.10
CA LYS A 27 49.90 -39.90 -15.55
C LYS A 27 50.52 -41.21 -16.05
N GLY A 28 49.70 -42.21 -16.41
CA GLY A 28 50.16 -43.50 -16.93
C GLY A 28 50.36 -43.56 -18.44
N ASN A 29 49.73 -42.67 -19.22
CA ASN A 29 49.83 -42.58 -20.67
C ASN A 29 49.77 -41.10 -21.11
N VAL A 30 50.90 -40.54 -21.51
CA VAL A 30 51.01 -39.15 -22.01
C VAL A 30 50.50 -39.08 -23.44
N SER A 31 49.22 -39.36 -23.66
CA SER A 31 48.53 -39.06 -24.92
C SER A 31 47.79 -37.73 -24.78
N ASN A 32 47.93 -36.84 -25.77
CA ASN A 32 47.35 -35.49 -25.77
C ASN A 32 45.84 -35.45 -25.48
N GLY A 33 45.12 -36.55 -25.73
CA GLY A 33 43.67 -36.65 -25.51
C GLY A 33 43.24 -36.68 -24.03
N TYR A 34 44.02 -37.29 -23.13
CA TYR A 34 43.63 -37.35 -21.71
C TYR A 34 43.86 -36.02 -20.98
N ALA A 35 44.96 -35.33 -21.29
CA ALA A 35 45.23 -34.00 -20.75
C ALA A 35 44.12 -33.01 -21.13
N LEU A 36 43.65 -33.05 -22.38
CA LEU A 36 42.55 -32.21 -22.85
C LEU A 36 41.23 -32.53 -22.11
N LYS A 37 40.93 -33.82 -21.87
CA LYS A 37 39.74 -34.23 -21.10
C LYS A 37 39.78 -33.77 -19.65
N VAL A 38 40.94 -33.85 -18.97
CA VAL A 38 41.13 -33.34 -17.60
C VAL A 38 40.91 -31.82 -17.57
N TYR A 39 41.50 -31.09 -18.51
CA TYR A 39 41.37 -29.64 -18.59
C TYR A 39 39.92 -29.20 -18.86
N ASN A 40 39.23 -29.86 -19.78
CA ASN A 40 37.83 -29.56 -20.10
C ASN A 40 36.91 -29.86 -18.92
N LEU A 41 37.13 -30.97 -18.20
CA LEU A 41 36.35 -31.29 -17.01
C LEU A 41 36.62 -30.30 -15.86
N TYR A 42 37.87 -29.88 -15.65
CA TYR A 42 38.22 -28.84 -14.68
C TYR A 42 37.53 -27.50 -15.00
N LYS A 43 37.58 -27.05 -16.25
CA LYS A 43 36.83 -25.87 -16.72
C LYS A 43 35.34 -26.00 -16.49
N LYS A 44 34.77 -27.18 -16.80
CA LYS A 44 33.36 -27.49 -16.58
C LYS A 44 33.00 -27.37 -15.09
N ILE A 45 33.79 -27.94 -14.17
CA ILE A 45 33.57 -27.83 -12.70
C ILE A 45 33.53 -26.36 -12.24
N LEU A 46 34.46 -25.53 -12.72
CA LEU A 46 34.50 -24.10 -12.41
C LEU A 46 33.38 -23.29 -13.08
N GLY A 47 32.69 -23.85 -14.09
CA GLY A 47 31.69 -23.15 -14.88
C GLY A 47 32.28 -22.11 -15.83
N ILE A 48 33.53 -22.32 -16.27
CA ILE A 48 34.20 -21.48 -17.28
C ILE A 48 33.91 -22.11 -18.64
N GLN A 49 32.83 -21.67 -19.31
CA GLN A 49 32.56 -22.09 -20.68
C GLN A 49 33.56 -21.43 -21.65
N SER A 50 34.17 -22.22 -22.53
CA SER A 50 34.71 -21.70 -23.80
C SER A 50 33.53 -21.42 -24.72
N SER A 51 33.52 -20.25 -25.35
CA SER A 51 32.45 -19.69 -26.18
C SER A 51 32.00 -20.52 -27.40
N THR A 52 32.50 -21.73 -27.60
CA THR A 52 32.30 -22.55 -28.80
C THR A 52 31.41 -23.79 -28.62
N GLU A 53 30.99 -24.14 -27.40
CA GLU A 53 30.17 -25.35 -27.15
C GLU A 53 28.83 -24.96 -26.52
N ALA A 54 28.02 -24.22 -27.27
CA ALA A 54 26.65 -23.87 -26.92
C ALA A 54 25.66 -24.73 -27.73
N THR A 55 25.78 -26.06 -27.68
CA THR A 55 24.72 -26.94 -28.19
C THR A 55 24.50 -28.14 -27.28
N THR A 56 23.30 -28.14 -26.70
CA THR A 56 22.50 -29.33 -26.37
C THR A 56 23.12 -30.38 -25.46
N GLU A 57 23.34 -30.07 -24.17
CA GLU A 57 23.29 -31.08 -23.11
C GLU A 57 22.64 -30.54 -21.82
N SER A 58 21.46 -31.10 -21.52
CA SER A 58 20.78 -31.34 -20.24
C SER A 58 21.19 -30.55 -18.99
N SER A 59 20.21 -29.81 -18.43
CA SER A 59 19.77 -29.71 -17.00
C SER A 59 20.75 -29.61 -15.81
N ASP A 60 22.04 -29.86 -15.93
CA ASP A 60 22.97 -29.88 -14.79
C ASP A 60 23.51 -28.50 -14.49
N LYS A 61 22.67 -27.71 -13.78
CA LYS A 61 23.01 -26.39 -13.23
C LYS A 61 23.92 -26.47 -11.98
N SER A 62 24.92 -27.35 -11.96
CA SER A 62 25.67 -27.69 -10.73
C SER A 62 27.17 -27.42 -10.82
N PHE A 63 27.56 -26.29 -11.41
CA PHE A 63 28.94 -25.81 -11.39
C PHE A 63 29.20 -24.85 -10.24
N ILE A 64 30.46 -24.70 -9.80
CA ILE A 64 30.79 -23.83 -8.67
C ILE A 64 30.33 -22.39 -8.91
N LYS A 65 30.61 -21.81 -10.09
CA LYS A 65 30.15 -20.46 -10.44
C LYS A 65 28.63 -20.32 -10.38
N GLN A 66 27.89 -21.33 -10.80
CA GLN A 66 26.42 -21.31 -10.81
C GLN A 66 25.81 -21.57 -9.43
N LEU A 67 26.49 -22.33 -8.56
CA LEU A 67 26.11 -22.45 -7.16
C LEU A 67 26.34 -21.16 -6.40
N LEU A 68 27.38 -20.41 -6.72
CA LEU A 68 27.66 -19.13 -6.07
C LEU A 68 26.71 -18.01 -6.56
N SER A 69 26.49 -17.94 -7.88
CA SER A 69 25.76 -16.85 -8.54
C SER A 69 24.28 -17.14 -8.81
N GLY A 70 23.52 -16.11 -9.19
CA GLY A 70 22.11 -16.24 -9.56
C GLY A 70 21.12 -16.12 -8.40
N LYS A 71 19.83 -16.24 -8.71
CA LYS A 71 18.73 -15.99 -7.75
C LYS A 71 18.68 -16.98 -6.60
N THR A 72 19.10 -18.22 -6.84
CA THR A 72 19.13 -19.31 -5.85
C THR A 72 20.55 -19.63 -5.39
N GLY A 73 21.55 -18.86 -5.84
CA GLY A 73 22.95 -19.07 -5.49
C GLY A 73 23.22 -18.82 -4.01
N ILE A 74 24.37 -19.32 -3.53
CA ILE A 74 24.80 -19.25 -2.13
C ILE A 74 24.91 -17.79 -1.68
N PHE A 75 25.49 -16.88 -2.48
CA PHE A 75 25.64 -15.48 -2.08
C PHE A 75 24.29 -14.83 -1.77
N ARG A 76 23.27 -15.07 -2.60
CA ARG A 76 21.94 -14.51 -2.36
C ARG A 76 21.20 -15.24 -1.26
N SER A 77 21.20 -16.57 -1.28
CA SER A 77 20.40 -17.38 -0.33
C SER A 77 20.96 -17.39 1.09
N MET A 78 22.28 -17.24 1.27
CA MET A 78 22.93 -17.29 2.58
C MET A 78 23.34 -15.92 3.13
N CYS A 79 23.76 -14.98 2.28
CA CYS A 79 24.25 -13.67 2.74
C CYS A 79 23.17 -12.57 2.68
N LEU A 80 22.28 -12.61 1.68
CA LEU A 80 21.32 -11.52 1.45
C LEU A 80 19.87 -11.84 1.88
N ALA A 81 19.42 -13.08 1.67
CA ALA A 81 18.02 -13.48 1.84
C ALA A 81 17.88 -14.83 2.54
N LYS A 82 18.52 -14.95 3.71
CA LYS A 82 18.49 -16.16 4.53
C LYS A 82 17.11 -16.36 5.17
N ARG A 83 16.64 -17.61 5.22
CA ARG A 83 15.48 -17.98 6.05
C ARG A 83 15.81 -17.80 7.53
N GLN A 84 14.90 -17.16 8.25
CA GLN A 84 15.08 -16.81 9.66
C GLN A 84 14.28 -17.74 10.57
N ASN A 85 14.74 -17.88 11.81
CA ASN A 85 13.98 -18.51 12.89
C ASN A 85 13.10 -17.45 13.59
N PHE A 86 12.26 -17.88 14.53
CA PHE A 86 11.39 -17.00 15.32
C PHE A 86 10.47 -16.10 14.48
N CYS A 87 10.01 -16.63 13.35
CA CYS A 87 9.10 -15.94 12.45
C CYS A 87 7.79 -16.72 12.28
N LEU A 88 6.71 -15.97 12.04
CA LEU A 88 5.38 -16.48 11.71
C LEU A 88 4.93 -15.82 10.41
N ARG A 89 4.22 -16.56 9.57
CA ARG A 89 3.45 -16.03 8.44
C ARG A 89 2.02 -16.51 8.55
N SER A 90 1.06 -15.61 8.45
CA SER A 90 -0.37 -15.95 8.48
C SER A 90 -1.19 -14.87 7.80
N VAL A 91 -2.44 -15.21 7.47
CA VAL A 91 -3.43 -14.29 6.91
C VAL A 91 -3.77 -13.20 7.93
N ILE A 92 -3.94 -11.97 7.45
CA ILE A 92 -4.36 -10.84 8.28
C ILE A 92 -5.87 -10.69 8.34
N VAL A 93 -6.38 -10.27 9.50
CA VAL A 93 -7.81 -10.05 9.73
C VAL A 93 -8.01 -8.71 10.45
N PRO A 94 -9.02 -7.91 10.09
CA PRO A 94 -9.25 -6.63 10.74
C PRO A 94 -9.81 -6.84 12.15
N ASN A 95 -9.30 -6.08 13.11
CA ASN A 95 -9.85 -6.02 14.46
C ASN A 95 -9.87 -4.57 14.98
N ILE A 96 -11.06 -4.01 15.13
CA ILE A 96 -11.27 -2.61 15.56
C ILE A 96 -11.06 -2.44 17.08
N ASN A 97 -11.19 -3.53 17.84
CA ASN A 97 -11.08 -3.49 19.29
C ASN A 97 -9.63 -3.48 19.80
N ILE A 98 -8.65 -3.52 18.89
CA ILE A 98 -7.23 -3.38 19.23
C ILE A 98 -6.71 -1.98 18.87
N PRO A 99 -5.89 -1.38 19.74
CA PRO A 99 -5.15 -0.16 19.43
C PRO A 99 -4.28 -0.29 18.18
N LEU A 100 -3.99 0.84 17.54
CA LEU A 100 -3.18 0.90 16.32
C LEU A 100 -1.71 0.50 16.54
N ASP A 101 -1.19 0.57 17.77
CA ASP A 101 0.17 0.19 18.14
C ASP A 101 0.29 -1.26 18.65
N LYS A 102 -0.76 -2.09 18.43
CA LYS A 102 -0.81 -3.48 18.86
C LYS A 102 -1.20 -4.44 17.74
N VAL A 103 -0.65 -5.64 17.84
CA VAL A 103 -1.00 -6.77 16.98
C VAL A 103 -1.35 -7.97 17.84
N LEU A 104 -2.34 -8.73 17.40
CA LEU A 104 -2.64 -10.04 17.96
C LEU A 104 -2.06 -11.12 17.06
N ILE A 105 -1.34 -12.05 17.67
CA ILE A 105 -0.68 -13.17 16.98
C ILE A 105 -1.07 -14.50 17.64
N SER A 106 -0.98 -15.59 16.88
CA SER A 106 -1.41 -16.91 17.35
C SER A 106 -0.72 -17.31 18.66
N LYS A 107 -1.52 -17.74 19.63
CA LYS A 107 -1.02 -18.26 20.91
C LYS A 107 -0.09 -19.47 20.70
N GLU A 108 -0.40 -20.33 19.73
CA GLU A 108 0.43 -21.49 19.37
C GLU A 108 1.87 -21.05 19.03
N PHE A 109 2.03 -19.91 18.34
CA PHE A 109 3.33 -19.36 18.00
C PHE A 109 4.00 -18.71 19.22
N THR A 110 3.27 -17.88 19.99
CA THR A 110 3.85 -17.23 21.17
C THR A 110 4.31 -18.24 22.22
N ASP A 111 3.57 -19.33 22.42
CA ASP A 111 3.90 -20.37 23.39
C ASP A 111 5.24 -21.05 23.05
N GLN A 112 5.56 -21.20 21.77
CA GLN A 112 6.87 -21.69 21.31
C GLN A 112 8.01 -20.70 21.55
N LEU A 113 7.71 -19.40 21.68
CA LEU A 113 8.70 -18.36 21.96
C LEU A 113 8.95 -18.14 23.46
N ILE A 114 8.02 -18.57 24.34
CA ILE A 114 8.15 -18.40 25.80
C ILE A 114 9.47 -18.98 26.34
N PRO A 115 9.93 -20.20 25.97
CA PRO A 115 11.21 -20.74 26.42
C PRO A 115 12.42 -19.88 26.06
N TYR A 116 12.30 -19.05 25.02
CA TYR A 116 13.35 -18.14 24.57
C TYR A 116 13.25 -16.74 25.20
N GLY A 117 12.24 -16.49 26.04
CA GLY A 117 12.07 -15.23 26.79
C GLY A 117 11.00 -14.28 26.23
N TYR A 118 10.11 -14.74 25.35
CA TYR A 118 8.97 -13.94 24.90
C TYR A 118 8.02 -13.62 26.06
N LYS A 119 7.53 -12.38 26.08
CA LYS A 119 6.47 -11.94 26.99
C LYS A 119 5.39 -11.19 26.19
N PRO A 120 4.10 -11.33 26.55
CA PRO A 120 3.07 -10.44 26.00
C PRO A 120 3.49 -8.98 26.19
N ASN A 121 3.17 -8.13 25.22
CA ASN A 121 3.64 -6.73 25.11
C ASN A 121 5.11 -6.58 24.61
N ASP A 122 5.80 -7.66 24.23
CA ASP A 122 7.06 -7.56 23.49
C ASP A 122 6.86 -6.98 22.08
N TYR A 123 7.90 -6.28 21.60
CA TYR A 123 7.96 -5.78 20.23
C TYR A 123 8.24 -6.92 19.25
N VAL A 124 7.48 -6.94 18.16
CA VAL A 124 7.72 -7.77 16.99
C VAL A 124 7.83 -6.89 15.76
N ILE A 125 8.59 -7.33 14.78
CA ILE A 125 8.57 -6.74 13.44
C ILE A 125 7.36 -7.32 12.71
N ILE A 126 6.61 -6.45 12.03
CA ILE A 126 5.56 -6.82 11.09
C ILE A 126 5.94 -6.35 9.69
N ASN A 127 5.76 -7.22 8.69
CA ASN A 127 6.17 -6.98 7.31
C ASN A 127 5.16 -7.55 6.31
N ARG A 128 4.77 -6.77 5.30
CA ARG A 128 4.07 -7.26 4.11
C ARG A 128 5.01 -7.25 2.91
N GLN A 129 5.04 -8.37 2.19
CA GLN A 129 5.80 -8.49 0.94
C GLN A 129 4.90 -8.09 -0.25
N PRO A 130 5.44 -7.42 -1.30
CA PRO A 130 6.82 -6.96 -1.44
C PRO A 130 7.13 -5.69 -0.62
N THR A 131 8.32 -5.62 -0.05
CA THR A 131 8.77 -4.49 0.77
C THR A 131 9.39 -3.41 -0.13
N LEU A 132 8.62 -2.38 -0.47
CA LEU A 132 9.07 -1.28 -1.34
C LEU A 132 9.49 -0.02 -0.56
N GLN A 133 8.92 0.18 0.63
CA GLN A 133 9.13 1.35 1.46
C GLN A 133 9.70 0.95 2.81
N THR A 134 10.40 1.86 3.47
CA THR A 134 10.90 1.67 4.85
C THR A 134 9.76 1.36 5.82
N THR A 135 8.58 1.92 5.57
CA THR A 135 7.34 1.76 6.36
C THR A 135 6.68 0.39 6.18
N SER A 136 7.07 -0.39 5.17
CA SER A 136 6.60 -1.77 4.98
C SER A 136 7.18 -2.74 6.02
N ILE A 137 8.21 -2.33 6.79
CA ILE A 137 8.79 -3.07 7.92
C ILE A 137 8.76 -2.16 9.14
N LEU A 138 7.88 -2.44 10.09
CA LEU A 138 7.77 -1.67 11.33
C LEU A 138 7.69 -2.60 12.53
N SER A 139 7.92 -2.04 13.71
CA SER A 139 7.73 -2.74 14.98
C SER A 139 6.40 -2.37 15.62
N ILE A 140 5.78 -3.36 16.26
CA ILE A 140 4.48 -3.24 16.91
C ILE A 140 4.44 -4.15 18.14
N ARG A 141 3.63 -3.80 19.15
CA ARG A 141 3.52 -4.61 20.37
C ARG A 141 2.64 -5.82 20.14
N SER A 142 3.16 -7.01 20.44
CA SER A 142 2.47 -8.28 20.23
C SER A 142 1.73 -8.76 21.47
N PHE A 143 0.57 -9.36 21.24
CA PHE A 143 -0.23 -10.02 22.28
C PHE A 143 -0.75 -11.37 21.74
N PRO A 144 -0.83 -12.41 22.58
CA PRO A 144 -1.33 -13.72 22.18
C PRO A 144 -2.85 -13.66 21.93
N SER A 145 -3.31 -14.38 20.91
CA SER A 145 -4.71 -14.58 20.58
C SER A 145 -5.01 -16.05 20.34
N SER A 146 -6.24 -16.48 20.63
CA SER A 146 -6.71 -17.83 20.33
C SER A 146 -6.90 -18.08 18.83
N SER A 147 -6.90 -17.03 18.00
CA SER A 147 -6.95 -17.16 16.54
C SER A 147 -5.60 -17.57 15.96
N ARG A 148 -5.63 -18.27 14.81
CA ARG A 148 -4.44 -18.56 13.99
C ARG A 148 -4.03 -17.42 13.05
N THR A 149 -4.87 -16.40 12.93
CA THR A 149 -4.64 -15.23 12.07
C THR A 149 -3.87 -14.12 12.80
N ILE A 150 -3.21 -13.26 12.03
CA ILE A 150 -2.65 -12.02 12.54
C ILE A 150 -3.79 -10.98 12.56
N GLN A 151 -4.07 -10.38 13.71
CA GLN A 151 -5.12 -9.35 13.78
C GLN A 151 -4.49 -7.98 14.01
N ILE A 152 -4.84 -7.05 13.12
CA ILE A 152 -4.37 -5.66 13.14
C ILE A 152 -5.56 -4.71 13.07
N ASN A 153 -5.36 -3.47 13.52
CA ASN A 153 -6.36 -2.43 13.32
C ASN A 153 -6.45 -2.08 11.83
N PRO A 154 -7.63 -1.99 11.21
CA PRO A 154 -7.73 -1.71 9.78
C PRO A 154 -7.14 -0.35 9.38
N LEU A 155 -7.06 0.64 10.28
CA LEU A 155 -6.45 1.95 9.98
C LEU A 155 -4.94 1.88 9.71
N ILE A 156 -4.26 0.81 10.17
CA ILE A 156 -2.82 0.61 9.91
C ILE A 156 -2.56 -0.21 8.65
N ALA A 157 -3.58 -0.78 8.01
CA ALA A 157 -3.41 -1.63 6.82
C ALA A 157 -2.74 -0.86 5.67
N ASN A 158 -3.13 0.40 5.45
CA ASN A 158 -2.54 1.28 4.43
C ASN A 158 -1.05 1.54 4.63
N VAL A 159 -0.55 1.54 5.87
CA VAL A 159 0.89 1.71 6.16
C VAL A 159 1.71 0.60 5.52
N PHE A 160 1.15 -0.61 5.50
CA PHE A 160 1.75 -1.79 4.89
C PHE A 160 1.25 -2.04 3.47
N GLN A 161 0.42 -1.14 2.93
CA GLN A 161 -0.28 -1.28 1.65
C GLN A 161 -1.10 -2.58 1.56
N ALA A 162 -1.60 -3.05 2.71
CA ALA A 162 -2.31 -4.30 2.87
C ALA A 162 -3.82 -4.12 2.73
N ASP A 163 -4.49 -5.18 2.30
CA ASP A 163 -5.94 -5.34 2.37
C ASP A 163 -6.31 -6.62 3.14
N PHE A 164 -7.58 -6.97 3.18
CA PHE A 164 -8.09 -8.10 3.97
C PHE A 164 -8.76 -9.15 3.09
N ASP A 165 -8.30 -9.32 1.85
CA ASP A 165 -8.87 -10.25 0.86
C ASP A 165 -8.21 -11.65 0.84
N GLY A 166 -7.26 -11.89 1.76
CA GLY A 166 -6.44 -13.10 1.79
C GLY A 166 -4.95 -12.80 1.96
N ASP A 167 -4.58 -11.52 1.99
CA ASP A 167 -3.24 -11.03 2.29
C ASP A 167 -2.58 -11.70 3.50
N GLU A 168 -1.31 -12.04 3.34
CA GLU A 168 -0.47 -12.63 4.38
C GLU A 168 0.63 -11.65 4.80
N MET A 169 0.88 -11.57 6.11
CA MET A 169 2.00 -10.81 6.67
C MET A 169 2.95 -11.70 7.44
N ASN A 170 4.21 -11.27 7.52
CA ASN A 170 5.25 -11.91 8.29
C ASN A 170 5.44 -11.17 9.61
N ILE A 171 5.59 -11.95 10.68
CA ILE A 171 5.97 -11.48 12.02
C ILE A 171 7.37 -12.04 12.32
N PHE A 172 8.27 -11.19 12.83
CA PHE A 172 9.57 -11.61 13.32
C PHE A 172 9.74 -11.14 14.77
N TRP A 173 10.09 -12.07 15.66
CA TRP A 173 10.42 -11.74 17.04
C TRP A 173 11.94 -11.83 17.24
N LEU A 174 12.52 -10.81 17.86
CA LEU A 174 13.96 -10.73 18.11
C LEU A 174 14.24 -10.90 19.62
N PRO A 175 14.97 -11.95 20.04
CA PRO A 175 15.21 -12.20 21.46
C PRO A 175 16.22 -11.23 22.10
N GLY A 176 17.16 -10.68 21.33
CA GLY A 176 18.24 -9.83 21.84
C GLY A 176 17.76 -8.52 22.44
N GLU A 177 18.29 -8.12 23.59
CA GLU A 177 17.86 -6.91 24.30
C GLU A 177 18.13 -5.63 23.51
N GLU A 178 19.29 -5.51 22.86
CA GLU A 178 19.63 -4.37 22.01
C GLU A 178 18.69 -4.27 20.80
N SER A 179 18.34 -5.41 20.19
CA SER A 179 17.35 -5.45 19.12
C SER A 179 15.98 -4.98 19.62
N LYS A 180 15.54 -5.40 20.81
CA LYS A 180 14.27 -4.93 21.39
C LYS A 180 14.28 -3.41 21.64
N LYS A 181 15.39 -2.85 22.10
CA LYS A 181 15.54 -1.38 22.25
C LYS A 181 15.47 -0.67 20.91
N GLU A 182 16.13 -1.19 19.87
CA GLU A 182 16.09 -0.63 18.53
C GLU A 182 14.69 -0.69 17.90
N LEU A 183 13.97 -1.81 18.09
CA LEU A 183 12.58 -1.93 17.66
C LEU A 183 11.71 -0.88 18.33
N ALA A 184 11.86 -0.66 19.63
CA ALA A 184 11.05 0.28 20.39
C ALA A 184 11.30 1.74 20.00
N SER A 185 12.54 2.11 19.67
CA SER A 185 12.93 3.49 19.36
C SER A 185 12.82 3.84 17.88
N LYS A 186 13.43 3.04 16.99
CA LYS A 186 13.59 3.36 15.57
C LYS A 186 12.44 2.85 14.70
N LEU A 187 12.01 1.60 14.87
CA LEU A 187 11.06 0.96 13.95
C LEU A 187 9.61 1.01 14.42
N ASN A 188 9.35 1.48 15.64
CA ASN A 188 8.01 1.50 16.21
C ASN A 188 7.04 2.31 15.35
N ILE A 189 5.89 1.72 15.01
CA ILE A 189 4.84 2.38 14.22
C ILE A 189 4.41 3.72 14.82
N LYS A 190 4.47 3.85 16.15
CA LYS A 190 4.21 5.10 16.88
C LYS A 190 5.12 6.25 16.45
N ASN A 191 6.34 5.99 16.00
CA ASN A 191 7.28 7.02 15.57
C ASN A 191 7.38 7.13 14.04
N ASN A 192 6.70 6.25 13.30
CA ASN A 192 6.87 6.06 11.86
C ASN A 192 5.54 6.06 11.09
N PHE A 193 4.53 6.80 11.57
CA PHE A 193 3.24 6.93 10.87
C PHE A 193 3.22 8.08 9.85
N ARG A 194 4.35 8.77 9.64
CA ARG A 194 4.56 9.75 8.57
C ARG A 194 5.41 9.15 7.46
N SER A 195 5.08 9.47 6.22
CA SER A 195 5.84 9.10 5.04
C SER A 195 7.17 9.85 5.02
N PHE A 196 8.27 9.14 4.77
CA PHE A 196 9.59 9.75 4.57
C PHE A 196 9.72 10.51 3.25
N LYS A 197 8.81 10.25 2.28
CA LYS A 197 8.85 10.87 0.96
C LYS A 197 8.41 12.34 1.00
N ASP A 198 7.33 12.62 1.71
CA ASP A 198 6.59 13.88 1.64
C ASP A 198 6.07 14.36 3.00
N GLY A 199 6.40 13.66 4.10
CA GLY A 199 5.95 13.99 5.45
C GLY A 199 4.47 13.73 5.71
N SER A 200 3.74 13.18 4.73
CA SER A 200 2.29 12.95 4.83
C SER A 200 1.93 11.90 5.88
N LEU A 201 0.77 12.05 6.53
CA LEU A 201 0.26 11.07 7.49
C LEU A 201 -0.24 9.82 6.74
N MET A 202 0.31 8.65 7.08
CA MET A 202 -0.09 7.37 6.46
C MET A 202 -1.30 6.74 7.15
N ILE A 203 -1.45 6.97 8.47
CA ILE A 203 -2.61 6.52 9.23
C ILE A 203 -3.67 7.62 9.17
N LYS A 204 -4.75 7.42 8.43
CA LYS A 204 -5.89 8.34 8.28
C LYS A 204 -7.21 7.60 8.52
N PHE A 205 -8.33 8.33 8.58
CA PHE A 205 -9.64 7.68 8.56
C PHE A 205 -9.93 7.17 7.15
N ILE A 206 -10.36 5.91 7.08
CA ILE A 206 -10.64 5.21 5.82
C ILE A 206 -11.91 4.38 5.95
N GLN A 207 -12.49 3.98 4.81
CA GLN A 207 -13.62 3.06 4.72
C GLN A 207 -14.79 3.49 5.65
N ASP A 208 -15.42 2.55 6.34
CA ASP A 208 -16.57 2.77 7.22
C ASP A 208 -16.34 3.83 8.29
N THR A 209 -15.09 4.00 8.73
CA THR A 209 -14.75 5.05 9.72
C THR A 209 -14.86 6.43 9.11
N LEU A 210 -14.44 6.62 7.86
CA LEU A 210 -14.53 7.92 7.19
C LEU A 210 -15.96 8.22 6.76
N THR A 211 -16.67 7.25 6.15
CA THR A 211 -18.07 7.43 5.76
C THR A 211 -18.97 7.67 6.98
N GLY A 212 -18.77 6.89 8.05
CA GLY A 212 -19.51 7.07 9.29
C GLY A 212 -19.20 8.39 9.99
N LEU A 213 -17.93 8.83 9.98
CA LEU A 213 -17.56 10.15 10.52
C LEU A 213 -18.20 11.29 9.72
N TYR A 214 -18.21 11.18 8.39
CA TYR A 214 -18.87 12.13 7.51
C TYR A 214 -20.38 12.23 7.80
N ASN A 215 -21.06 11.09 7.93
CA ASN A 215 -22.49 11.05 8.26
C ASN A 215 -22.75 11.62 9.67
N MET A 216 -22.00 11.15 10.68
CA MET A 216 -22.14 11.60 12.08
C MET A 216 -21.89 13.11 12.21
N THR A 217 -20.94 13.66 11.45
CA THR A 217 -20.63 15.11 11.49
C THR A 217 -21.59 15.98 10.66
N ARG A 218 -22.50 15.38 9.89
CA ARG A 218 -23.64 16.04 9.24
C ARG A 218 -24.94 15.90 10.04
N ASP A 219 -25.00 14.94 10.95
CA ASP A 219 -26.22 14.58 11.64
C ASP A 219 -26.59 15.59 12.75
N GLU A 220 -27.73 16.26 12.55
CA GLU A 220 -28.28 17.26 13.45
C GLU A 220 -29.18 16.67 14.55
N HIS A 221 -29.47 15.37 14.49
CA HIS A 221 -30.24 14.70 15.54
C HIS A 221 -29.46 14.68 16.86
N ILE A 222 -30.22 14.80 17.96
CA ILE A 222 -29.67 14.77 19.31
C ILE A 222 -29.23 13.34 19.62
N VAL A 223 -28.02 13.18 20.15
CA VAL A 223 -27.47 11.86 20.50
C VAL A 223 -28.40 11.15 21.49
N GLU A 224 -28.88 9.97 21.10
CA GLU A 224 -29.73 9.15 21.97
C GLU A 224 -28.95 8.62 23.17
N SER A 225 -29.62 8.52 24.33
CA SER A 225 -28.98 8.15 25.58
C SER A 225 -28.31 6.76 25.54
N HIS A 226 -28.93 5.79 24.86
CA HIS A 226 -28.39 4.44 24.75
C HIS A 226 -27.11 4.38 23.89
N VAL A 227 -27.05 5.12 22.78
CA VAL A 227 -25.85 5.23 21.94
C VAL A 227 -24.72 5.90 22.70
N LEU A 228 -25.03 6.99 23.41
CA LEU A 228 -24.08 7.71 24.24
C LEU A 228 -23.49 6.82 25.35
N GLU A 229 -24.32 6.04 26.04
CA GLU A 229 -23.88 5.12 27.07
C GLU A 229 -22.93 4.06 26.52
N ASN A 230 -23.25 3.50 25.35
CA ASN A 230 -22.38 2.53 24.66
C ASN A 230 -21.04 3.15 24.26
N ILE A 231 -21.05 4.35 23.68
CA ILE A 231 -19.82 5.09 23.32
C ILE A 231 -18.99 5.36 24.58
N CYS A 232 -19.59 5.90 25.65
CA CYS A 232 -18.88 6.18 26.89
C CYS A 232 -18.27 4.92 27.50
N LYS A 233 -19.00 3.80 27.50
CA LYS A 233 -18.54 2.50 27.99
C LYS A 233 -17.36 1.98 27.15
N LYS A 234 -17.48 2.00 25.81
CA LYS A 234 -16.46 1.50 24.88
C LYS A 234 -15.18 2.34 24.95
N LEU A 235 -15.32 3.66 24.99
CA LEU A 235 -14.19 4.60 25.11
C LEU A 235 -13.64 4.73 26.54
N LYS A 236 -14.27 4.08 27.52
CA LYS A 236 -13.94 4.18 28.95
C LYS A 236 -13.95 5.64 29.45
N ILE A 237 -14.91 6.43 28.97
CA ILE A 237 -15.10 7.82 29.38
C ILE A 237 -15.83 7.84 30.73
N SER A 238 -15.23 8.48 31.72
CA SER A 238 -15.84 8.62 33.04
C SER A 238 -17.01 9.61 33.01
N LYS A 239 -18.01 9.40 33.88
CA LYS A 239 -19.13 10.36 34.07
C LYS A 239 -18.64 11.78 34.35
N LYS A 240 -17.51 11.93 35.07
CA LYS A 240 -16.87 13.23 35.34
C LYS A 240 -16.40 13.91 34.05
N LYS A 241 -15.75 13.16 33.15
CA LYS A 241 -15.26 13.69 31.86
C LYS A 241 -16.43 14.10 30.96
N TRP A 242 -17.47 13.27 30.88
CA TRP A 242 -18.70 13.59 30.14
C TRP A 242 -19.37 14.87 30.66
N ASN A 243 -19.63 14.97 31.97
CA ASN A 243 -20.26 16.15 32.55
C ASN A 243 -19.42 17.43 32.34
N SER A 244 -18.09 17.32 32.36
CA SER A 244 -17.19 18.43 32.04
C SER A 244 -17.32 18.88 30.58
N PHE A 245 -17.47 17.92 29.66
CA PHE A 245 -17.73 18.21 28.25
C PHE A 245 -19.10 18.89 28.07
N CYS A 246 -20.19 18.39 28.66
CA CYS A 246 -21.51 19.02 28.54
C CYS A 246 -21.52 20.47 29.04
N LYS A 247 -20.88 20.74 30.19
CA LYS A 247 -20.75 22.12 30.71
C LYS A 247 -19.97 23.02 29.77
N TYR A 248 -18.88 22.50 29.20
CA TYR A 248 -18.06 23.24 28.25
C TYR A 248 -18.81 23.51 26.94
N TYR A 249 -19.47 22.49 26.40
CA TYR A 249 -20.32 22.61 25.22
C TYR A 249 -21.42 23.66 25.41
N LYS A 250 -22.16 23.60 26.53
CA LYS A 250 -23.19 24.60 26.88
C LYS A 250 -22.63 26.01 26.89
N SER A 251 -21.43 26.21 27.45
CA SER A 251 -20.80 27.54 27.50
C SER A 251 -20.40 28.10 26.14
N ARG A 252 -20.19 27.25 25.13
CA ARG A 252 -19.80 27.65 23.77
C ARG A 252 -21.00 27.76 22.84
N MET A 253 -21.96 26.85 22.95
CA MET A 253 -23.07 26.69 22.00
C MET A 253 -24.42 27.18 22.54
N ASN A 254 -24.48 27.63 23.81
CA ASN A 254 -25.70 28.09 24.49
C ASN A 254 -26.85 27.06 24.52
N THR A 255 -26.54 25.77 24.43
CA THR A 255 -27.52 24.67 24.49
C THR A 255 -26.94 23.45 25.22
N ASP A 256 -27.82 22.72 25.93
CA ASP A 256 -27.48 21.45 26.59
C ASP A 256 -27.72 20.23 25.68
N LYS A 257 -28.43 20.43 24.56
CA LYS A 257 -28.71 19.38 23.59
C LYS A 257 -27.51 19.23 22.68
N ILE A 258 -26.92 18.04 22.64
CA ILE A 258 -25.71 17.76 21.86
C ILE A 258 -26.12 16.91 20.65
N PRO A 259 -26.16 17.48 19.44
CA PRO A 259 -26.26 16.73 18.20
C PRO A 259 -25.07 15.81 17.94
N TYR A 260 -25.27 14.77 17.13
CA TYR A 260 -24.20 13.89 16.64
C TYR A 260 -23.06 14.68 15.97
N LYS A 261 -23.42 15.74 15.23
CA LYS A 261 -22.48 16.67 14.60
C LYS A 261 -21.36 17.15 15.51
N TYR A 262 -21.65 17.36 16.79
CA TYR A 262 -20.69 17.87 17.77
C TYR A 262 -20.01 16.80 18.60
N LEU A 263 -20.39 15.52 18.45
CA LEU A 263 -19.94 14.45 19.33
C LEU A 263 -18.43 14.19 19.25
N LEU A 264 -17.82 14.39 18.07
CA LEU A 264 -16.37 14.29 17.88
C LEU A 264 -15.60 15.27 18.80
N SER A 265 -16.20 16.41 19.13
CA SER A 265 -15.62 17.44 20.02
C SER A 265 -15.29 16.91 21.41
N LEU A 266 -15.91 15.81 21.85
CA LEU A 266 -15.58 15.13 23.11
C LEU A 266 -14.13 14.60 23.14
N LEU A 267 -13.57 14.31 21.97
CA LEU A 267 -12.22 13.76 21.79
C LEU A 267 -11.18 14.84 21.43
N LEU A 268 -11.61 16.05 21.08
CA LEU A 268 -10.71 17.14 20.68
C LEU A 268 -10.10 17.86 21.88
N PRO A 269 -8.82 18.27 21.82
CA PRO A 269 -8.23 19.14 22.82
C PRO A 269 -8.91 20.52 22.84
N LYS A 270 -9.19 21.06 24.03
CA LYS A 270 -9.80 22.40 24.18
C LYS A 270 -8.93 23.54 23.63
N SER A 271 -7.62 23.32 23.54
CA SER A 271 -6.66 24.28 22.97
C SER A 271 -6.63 24.26 21.44
N LEU A 272 -7.27 23.29 20.79
CA LEU A 272 -7.24 23.17 19.34
C LEU A 272 -8.20 24.20 18.71
N THR A 273 -7.64 25.07 17.88
CA THR A 273 -8.40 25.96 17.00
C THR A 273 -7.80 25.84 15.61
N LEU A 274 -8.63 25.56 14.62
CA LEU A 274 -8.22 25.28 13.24
C LEU A 274 -9.15 26.01 12.29
N LYS A 275 -8.56 26.81 11.39
CA LYS A 275 -9.26 27.52 10.32
C LYS A 275 -9.01 26.84 8.98
N MET A 276 -10.03 26.87 8.10
CA MET A 276 -9.93 26.52 6.70
C MET A 276 -10.48 27.69 5.88
N GLY A 277 -9.59 28.45 5.25
CA GLY A 277 -9.95 29.74 4.66
C GLY A 277 -10.43 30.71 5.75
N ASP A 278 -11.62 31.29 5.55
CA ASP A 278 -12.21 32.25 6.48
C ASP A 278 -13.05 31.59 7.59
N GLU A 279 -13.31 30.29 7.49
CA GLU A 279 -14.18 29.56 8.43
C GLU A 279 -13.37 28.73 9.44
N TYR A 280 -13.94 28.53 10.63
CA TYR A 280 -13.34 27.70 11.67
C TYR A 280 -13.81 26.25 11.51
N LEU A 281 -12.91 25.34 11.13
CA LEU A 281 -13.19 23.90 11.19
C LEU A 281 -13.35 23.44 12.64
N VAL A 282 -12.44 23.87 13.52
CA VAL A 282 -12.50 23.63 14.96
C VAL A 282 -12.27 24.95 15.70
N ASP A 283 -13.12 25.24 16.67
CA ASP A 283 -13.02 26.43 17.51
C ASP A 283 -12.91 26.03 18.98
N HIS A 284 -11.72 26.20 19.58
CA HIS A 284 -11.42 25.83 20.97
C HIS A 284 -11.91 24.42 21.35
N GLY A 285 -11.64 23.44 20.49
CA GLY A 285 -12.02 22.04 20.67
C GLY A 285 -13.47 21.70 20.32
N ILE A 286 -14.27 22.63 19.79
CA ILE A 286 -15.59 22.36 19.22
C ILE A 286 -15.49 22.24 17.71
N LEU A 287 -15.87 21.08 17.16
CA LEU A 287 -15.96 20.87 15.71
C LEU A 287 -17.20 21.61 15.16
N LEU A 288 -17.02 22.39 14.09
CA LEU A 288 -18.11 23.18 13.49
C LEU A 288 -18.53 22.69 12.09
N HIS A 289 -17.62 22.04 11.35
CA HIS A 289 -17.89 21.54 10.00
C HIS A 289 -17.76 20.02 9.89
N THR A 290 -18.40 19.48 8.85
CA THR A 290 -18.35 18.07 8.47
C THR A 290 -16.93 17.62 8.15
N ILE A 291 -16.54 16.43 8.58
CA ILE A 291 -15.24 15.83 8.25
C ILE A 291 -15.36 14.90 7.05
N ASN A 292 -14.52 15.08 6.03
CA ASN A 292 -14.43 14.24 4.84
C ASN A 292 -12.96 13.95 4.48
N GLY A 293 -12.76 13.22 3.38
CA GLY A 293 -11.44 12.84 2.88
C GLY A 293 -10.52 14.03 2.58
N ALA A 294 -11.08 15.16 2.17
CA ALA A 294 -10.32 16.37 1.85
C ALA A 294 -9.81 17.05 3.13
N ASN A 295 -10.70 17.37 4.08
CA ASN A 295 -10.33 18.19 5.24
C ASN A 295 -9.81 17.41 6.45
N GLN A 296 -9.94 16.08 6.48
CA GLN A 296 -9.39 15.28 7.58
C GLN A 296 -7.87 15.45 7.70
N THR A 297 -7.17 15.73 6.60
CA THR A 297 -5.70 15.82 6.60
C THR A 297 -5.22 16.97 7.47
N GLU A 298 -5.89 18.12 7.39
CA GLU A 298 -5.62 19.33 8.17
C GLU A 298 -5.92 19.10 9.65
N LEU A 299 -7.06 18.46 9.96
CA LEU A 299 -7.41 18.08 11.32
C LEU A 299 -6.36 17.14 11.91
N LEU A 300 -6.02 16.06 11.21
CA LEU A 300 -5.09 15.04 11.69
C LEU A 300 -3.66 15.58 11.82
N ASN A 301 -3.22 16.44 10.91
CA ASN A 301 -1.95 17.15 11.07
C ASN A 301 -1.94 18.00 12.34
N SER A 302 -3.01 18.74 12.62
CA SER A 302 -3.14 19.53 13.84
C SER A 302 -3.14 18.65 15.10
N ILE A 303 -3.84 17.52 15.08
CA ILE A 303 -3.87 16.55 16.19
C ILE A 303 -2.48 15.92 16.43
N SER A 304 -1.69 15.69 15.40
CA SER A 304 -0.36 15.08 15.55
C SER A 304 0.61 15.92 16.39
N HIS A 305 0.42 17.25 16.47
CA HIS A 305 1.22 18.15 17.29
C HIS A 305 1.02 17.94 18.81
N TYR A 306 -0.07 17.28 19.21
CA TYR A 306 -0.32 16.90 20.61
C TYR A 306 0.43 15.63 21.03
N GLY A 307 1.22 15.05 20.13
CA GLY A 307 2.08 13.91 20.38
C GLY A 307 1.55 12.60 19.79
N ASN A 308 2.49 11.70 19.49
CA ASN A 308 2.23 10.44 18.80
C ASN A 308 1.27 9.50 19.55
N ASP A 309 1.38 9.43 20.89
CA ASP A 309 0.44 8.64 21.71
C ASP A 309 -0.97 9.18 21.64
N PHE A 310 -1.11 10.51 21.71
CA PHE A 310 -2.40 11.16 21.63
C PHE A 310 -3.02 10.92 20.25
N TYR A 311 -2.22 11.05 19.18
CA TYR A 311 -2.65 10.79 17.82
C TYR A 311 -3.20 9.37 17.65
N LEU A 312 -2.42 8.34 17.97
CA LEU A 312 -2.87 6.94 17.79
C LEU A 312 -4.10 6.61 18.66
N LYS A 313 -4.15 7.15 19.88
CA LYS A 313 -5.33 6.99 20.74
C LYS A 313 -6.55 7.71 20.18
N PHE A 314 -6.38 8.93 19.67
CA PHE A 314 -7.45 9.69 19.03
C PHE A 314 -8.01 8.92 17.84
N MET A 315 -7.14 8.41 16.94
CA MET A 315 -7.57 7.59 15.80
C MET A 315 -8.42 6.37 16.24
N TRP A 316 -7.96 5.67 17.28
CA TRP A 316 -8.66 4.51 17.81
C TRP A 316 -9.99 4.86 18.49
N ASP A 317 -10.02 5.95 19.26
CA ASP A 317 -11.22 6.41 19.95
C ASP A 317 -12.28 6.90 18.96
N VAL A 318 -11.88 7.63 17.91
CA VAL A 318 -12.78 8.04 16.82
C VAL A 318 -13.34 6.82 16.09
N GLN A 319 -12.50 5.86 15.71
CA GLN A 319 -12.95 4.64 15.05
C GLN A 319 -14.01 3.90 15.86
N ARG A 320 -13.80 3.76 17.18
CA ARG A 320 -14.74 3.06 18.05
C ARG A 320 -16.03 3.86 18.28
N MET A 321 -15.95 5.18 18.34
CA MET A 321 -17.11 6.08 18.42
C MET A 321 -17.98 5.95 17.17
N VAL A 322 -17.37 6.11 16.00
CA VAL A 322 -18.06 6.04 14.70
C VAL A 322 -18.67 4.65 14.48
N HIS A 323 -17.97 3.58 14.86
CA HIS A 323 -18.52 2.25 14.73
C HIS A 323 -19.78 2.06 15.61
N GLU A 324 -19.86 2.65 16.80
CA GLU A 324 -21.10 2.62 17.58
C GLU A 324 -22.21 3.41 16.90
N TYR A 325 -21.90 4.58 16.33
CA TYR A 325 -22.86 5.35 15.54
C TYR A 325 -23.41 4.55 14.35
N ASN A 326 -22.53 3.89 13.57
CA ASN A 326 -22.90 3.09 12.40
C ASN A 326 -23.76 1.85 12.74
N LEU A 327 -23.72 1.34 13.98
CA LEU A 327 -24.59 0.24 14.39
C LEU A 327 -26.06 0.64 14.44
N PHE A 328 -26.36 1.92 14.69
CA PHE A 328 -27.72 2.46 14.72
C PHE A 328 -28.06 3.25 13.45
N HIS A 329 -27.05 3.73 12.73
CA HIS A 329 -27.17 4.47 11.46
C HIS A 329 -26.51 3.67 10.35
N ILE A 330 -27.22 2.65 9.88
CA ILE A 330 -26.69 1.66 8.94
C ILE A 330 -26.35 2.34 7.60
N ILE A 331 -25.15 2.06 7.11
CA ILE A 331 -24.71 2.43 5.77
C ILE A 331 -24.87 1.20 4.89
N SER A 332 -25.65 1.32 3.81
CA SER A 332 -25.83 0.25 2.83
C SER A 332 -25.92 0.86 1.43
N ILE A 333 -25.51 0.10 0.42
CA ILE A 333 -25.69 0.48 -0.99
C ILE A 333 -26.52 -0.60 -1.68
N SER A 334 -27.43 -0.14 -2.51
CA SER A 334 -28.36 -0.98 -3.26
C SER A 334 -28.32 -0.63 -4.74
N ILE A 335 -28.95 -1.48 -5.57
CA ILE A 335 -29.04 -1.20 -7.01
C ILE A 335 -29.80 0.11 -7.30
N SER A 336 -30.75 0.51 -6.45
CA SER A 336 -31.48 1.78 -6.62
C SER A 336 -30.59 3.00 -6.41
N ASP A 337 -29.51 2.90 -5.62
CA ASP A 337 -28.53 3.99 -5.49
C ASP A 337 -27.69 4.15 -6.77
N CYS A 338 -27.69 3.14 -7.64
CA CYS A 338 -26.94 3.07 -8.90
C CYS A 338 -27.81 3.38 -10.14
N ILE A 339 -29.07 3.77 -9.96
CA ILE A 339 -29.99 4.09 -11.05
C ILE A 339 -30.39 5.56 -10.90
N PRO A 340 -30.16 6.41 -11.91
CA PRO A 340 -30.61 7.80 -11.86
C PRO A 340 -32.14 7.88 -11.91
N ASP A 341 -32.70 8.94 -11.32
CA ASP A 341 -34.11 9.26 -11.51
C ASP A 341 -34.38 9.81 -12.92
N THR A 342 -35.65 9.87 -13.32
CA THR A 342 -36.03 10.26 -14.68
C THR A 342 -35.62 11.70 -15.03
N GLU A 343 -35.58 12.60 -14.05
CA GLU A 343 -35.18 13.99 -14.26
C GLU A 343 -33.67 14.10 -14.52
N LEU A 344 -32.87 13.41 -13.71
CA LEU A 344 -31.43 13.40 -13.86
C LEU A 344 -31.00 12.63 -15.11
N GLU A 345 -31.66 11.51 -15.41
CA GLU A 345 -31.45 10.76 -16.65
C GLU A 345 -31.69 11.65 -17.89
N TYR A 346 -32.75 12.46 -17.89
CA TYR A 346 -32.99 13.44 -18.94
C TYR A 346 -31.85 14.45 -19.06
N LYS A 347 -31.37 15.01 -17.93
CA LYS A 347 -30.23 15.95 -17.93
C LYS A 347 -28.95 15.31 -18.46
N PHE A 348 -28.67 14.06 -18.09
CA PHE A 348 -27.53 13.30 -18.61
C PHE A 348 -27.64 13.10 -20.12
N ASN A 349 -28.79 12.67 -20.61
CA ASN A 349 -29.02 12.46 -22.04
C ASN A 349 -28.85 13.75 -22.85
N CYS A 350 -29.34 14.90 -22.36
CA CYS A 350 -29.12 16.20 -23.01
C CYS A 350 -27.63 16.58 -23.16
N ILE A 351 -26.75 16.10 -22.26
CA ILE A 351 -25.31 16.32 -22.35
C ILE A 351 -24.69 15.31 -23.32
N LEU A 352 -25.06 14.04 -23.22
CA LEU A 352 -24.53 12.95 -24.05
C LEU A 352 -24.92 13.06 -25.54
N GLU A 353 -26.07 13.67 -25.85
CA GLU A 353 -26.49 13.96 -27.22
C GLU A 353 -25.56 14.93 -27.95
N LYS A 354 -24.90 15.84 -27.22
CA LYS A 354 -23.95 16.80 -27.80
C LYS A 354 -22.66 16.12 -28.28
N ILE A 355 -22.36 14.94 -27.76
CA ILE A 355 -21.15 14.17 -28.12
C ILE A 355 -21.44 13.40 -29.42
N PRO A 356 -20.63 13.56 -30.49
CA PRO A 356 -20.79 12.82 -31.73
C PRO A 356 -20.74 11.29 -31.52
N ASP A 357 -21.60 10.54 -32.22
CA ASP A 357 -21.57 9.07 -32.19
C ASP A 357 -20.48 8.54 -33.14
N THR A 358 -19.25 8.53 -32.65
CA THR A 358 -18.09 7.96 -33.35
C THR A 358 -18.12 6.43 -33.38
N LEU A 359 -18.81 5.79 -32.44
CA LEU A 359 -18.89 4.34 -32.33
C LEU A 359 -19.55 3.72 -33.57
N SER A 360 -20.61 4.35 -34.09
CA SER A 360 -21.33 3.89 -35.29
C SER A 360 -20.41 3.59 -36.49
N THR A 361 -19.35 4.37 -36.67
CA THR A 361 -18.41 4.28 -37.79
C THR A 361 -17.44 3.08 -37.72
N ILE A 362 -17.23 2.53 -36.52
CA ILE A 362 -16.26 1.46 -36.27
C ILE A 362 -16.94 0.11 -36.43
N THR A 363 -16.60 -0.69 -37.44
CA THR A 363 -17.09 -2.08 -37.53
C THR A 363 -16.20 -3.03 -36.73
N LEU A 364 -16.77 -4.12 -36.19
CA LEU A 364 -16.03 -5.13 -35.41
C LEU A 364 -14.82 -5.71 -36.18
N SER A 365 -14.96 -5.89 -37.49
CA SER A 365 -13.88 -6.38 -38.37
C SER A 365 -12.69 -5.42 -38.47
N ASN A 366 -12.93 -4.12 -38.28
CA ASN A 366 -11.94 -3.07 -38.50
C ASN A 366 -11.42 -2.50 -37.18
N ILE A 367 -11.82 -3.04 -36.02
CA ILE A 367 -11.36 -2.52 -34.72
C ILE A 367 -9.84 -2.59 -34.62
N ASP A 368 -9.23 -3.73 -34.92
CA ASP A 368 -7.78 -3.89 -34.74
C ASP A 368 -6.98 -3.00 -35.72
N SER A 369 -7.46 -2.82 -36.96
CA SER A 369 -6.83 -1.87 -37.89
C SER A 369 -6.99 -0.43 -37.43
N TYR A 370 -8.17 -0.07 -36.91
CA TYR A 370 -8.44 1.26 -36.37
C TYR A 370 -7.55 1.54 -35.15
N ILE A 371 -7.37 0.60 -34.23
CA ILE A 371 -6.46 0.73 -33.08
C ILE A 371 -5.03 1.07 -33.53
N LEU A 372 -4.55 0.40 -34.58
CA LEU A 372 -3.20 0.62 -35.11
C LEU A 372 -3.04 1.99 -35.79
N THR A 373 -4.11 2.56 -36.36
CA THR A 373 -4.07 3.86 -37.05
C THR A 373 -4.43 5.04 -36.14
N SER A 374 -5.25 4.82 -35.11
CA SER A 374 -5.76 5.84 -34.15
C SER A 374 -4.65 6.61 -33.43
N GLY A 375 -3.45 6.03 -33.32
CA GLY A 375 -2.32 6.66 -32.62
C GLY A 375 -1.70 7.87 -33.33
N LYS A 376 -2.16 8.26 -34.53
CA LYS A 376 -1.49 9.28 -35.36
C LYS A 376 -2.18 10.64 -35.47
N HIS A 377 -3.48 10.74 -35.22
CA HIS A 377 -4.20 12.02 -35.14
C HIS A 377 -5.40 11.85 -34.22
N ILE A 378 -5.44 12.63 -33.14
CA ILE A 378 -6.60 12.73 -32.23
C ILE A 378 -7.22 14.09 -32.47
N ASP A 379 -8.52 14.16 -32.75
CA ASP A 379 -9.23 15.44 -32.81
C ASP A 379 -9.25 16.12 -31.42
N GLY A 380 -8.45 17.18 -31.29
CA GLY A 380 -8.35 17.95 -30.05
C GLY A 380 -9.68 18.56 -29.61
N LYS A 381 -10.56 18.94 -30.56
CA LYS A 381 -11.87 19.53 -30.24
C LYS A 381 -12.82 18.49 -29.65
N LEU A 382 -12.84 17.28 -30.20
CA LEU A 382 -13.63 16.17 -29.66
C LEU A 382 -13.18 15.83 -28.24
N LYS A 383 -11.86 15.76 -28.01
CA LYS A 383 -11.30 15.49 -26.67
C LYS A 383 -11.71 16.56 -25.65
N GLU A 384 -11.62 17.83 -26.02
CA GLU A 384 -12.03 18.95 -25.17
C GLU A 384 -13.54 18.90 -24.86
N LEU A 385 -14.38 18.63 -25.86
CA LEU A 385 -15.82 18.46 -25.69
C LEU A 385 -16.15 17.33 -24.70
N CYS A 386 -15.50 16.17 -24.85
CA CYS A 386 -15.69 15.03 -23.95
C CYS A 386 -15.25 15.36 -22.52
N LEU A 387 -14.12 16.04 -22.34
CA LEU A 387 -13.63 16.46 -21.01
C LEU A 387 -14.57 17.45 -20.33
N ASN A 388 -15.03 18.47 -21.06
CA ASN A 388 -15.97 19.46 -20.54
C ASN A 388 -17.32 18.82 -20.18
N SER A 389 -17.82 17.93 -21.03
CA SER A 389 -19.05 17.18 -20.77
C SER A 389 -18.91 16.28 -19.55
N HIS A 390 -17.79 15.56 -19.42
CA HIS A 390 -17.47 14.73 -18.26
C HIS A 390 -17.49 15.52 -16.95
N TYR A 391 -16.85 16.70 -16.93
CA TYR A 391 -16.84 17.56 -15.74
C TYR A 391 -18.24 17.98 -15.29
N VAL A 392 -19.11 18.35 -16.24
CA VAL A 392 -20.50 18.73 -15.94
C VAL A 392 -21.29 17.52 -15.44
N LEU A 393 -21.11 16.35 -16.06
CA LEU A 393 -21.74 15.12 -15.61
C LEU A 393 -21.37 14.81 -14.16
N VAL A 394 -20.07 14.82 -13.82
CA VAL A 394 -19.57 14.55 -12.46
C VAL A 394 -20.25 15.47 -11.44
N LYS A 395 -20.30 16.78 -11.70
CA LYS A 395 -20.95 17.74 -10.80
C LYS A 395 -22.45 17.46 -10.59
N LEU A 396 -23.16 17.10 -11.65
CA LEU A 396 -24.58 16.75 -11.55
C LEU A 396 -24.79 15.48 -10.75
N ALA A 397 -23.92 14.48 -10.94
CA ALA A 397 -24.02 13.22 -10.24
C ALA A 397 -23.64 13.36 -8.74
N GLU A 398 -22.59 14.12 -8.41
CA GLU A 398 -22.15 14.35 -7.01
C GLU A 398 -23.19 15.11 -6.17
N ALA A 399 -24.10 15.85 -6.82
CA ALA A 399 -25.18 16.58 -6.17
C ALA A 399 -26.35 15.68 -5.72
N LEU A 400 -26.38 14.41 -6.15
CA LEU A 400 -27.35 13.44 -5.64
C LEU A 400 -27.11 13.20 -4.14
N ASP A 401 -28.20 13.05 -3.39
CA ASP A 401 -28.16 12.65 -1.98
C ASP A 401 -28.63 11.21 -1.85
N ASN A 402 -27.71 10.26 -2.06
CA ASN A 402 -27.95 8.83 -1.92
C ASN A 402 -26.75 8.12 -1.28
N ASN A 403 -26.83 6.81 -1.05
CA ASN A 403 -25.75 6.12 -0.34
C ASN A 403 -24.45 6.04 -1.16
N LEU A 404 -24.55 5.87 -2.47
CA LEU A 404 -23.40 5.81 -3.38
C LEU A 404 -22.63 7.13 -3.37
N THR A 405 -23.34 8.23 -3.55
CA THR A 405 -22.77 9.59 -3.50
C THR A 405 -22.27 9.94 -2.12
N ASN A 406 -22.94 9.54 -1.04
CA ASN A 406 -22.43 9.77 0.31
C ASN A 406 -21.08 9.07 0.55
N ILE A 407 -20.86 7.86 0.05
CA ILE A 407 -19.57 7.18 0.15
C ILE A 407 -18.48 7.93 -0.64
N ILE A 408 -18.79 8.42 -1.83
CA ILE A 408 -17.83 9.15 -2.68
C ILE A 408 -17.54 10.54 -2.10
N ASN A 409 -18.58 11.30 -1.73
CA ASN A 409 -18.50 12.64 -1.13
C ASN A 409 -17.80 12.63 0.24
N SER A 410 -17.90 11.53 0.99
CA SER A 410 -17.10 11.33 2.21
C SER A 410 -15.60 11.17 1.92
N GLY A 411 -15.22 10.82 0.69
CA GLY A 411 -13.84 10.50 0.29
C GLY A 411 -13.38 9.11 0.74
N SER A 412 -14.30 8.22 1.08
CA SER A 412 -14.01 6.89 1.63
C SER A 412 -13.63 5.87 0.56
N LYS A 413 -14.44 5.78 -0.51
CA LYS A 413 -14.18 4.88 -1.63
C LYS A 413 -14.84 5.39 -2.91
N GLY A 414 -14.13 5.25 -4.03
CA GLY A 414 -14.59 5.69 -5.33
C GLY A 414 -14.22 7.14 -5.64
N SER A 415 -14.38 7.52 -6.91
CA SER A 415 -14.24 8.88 -7.43
C SER A 415 -15.48 9.28 -8.23
N GLY A 416 -15.57 10.56 -8.60
CA GLY A 416 -16.58 11.04 -9.54
C GLY A 416 -16.61 10.25 -10.86
N ASP A 417 -15.46 9.74 -11.32
CA ASP A 417 -15.41 8.88 -12.52
C ASP A 417 -16.18 7.58 -12.32
N ASN A 418 -16.06 6.95 -11.14
CA ASN A 418 -16.81 5.72 -10.84
C ASN A 418 -18.31 6.00 -10.79
N LEU A 419 -18.70 7.16 -10.23
CA LEU A 419 -20.09 7.58 -10.15
C LEU A 419 -20.71 7.73 -11.55
N ILE A 420 -20.01 8.39 -12.46
CA ILE A 420 -20.43 8.59 -13.86
C ILE A 420 -20.49 7.29 -14.64
N GLN A 421 -19.50 6.41 -14.47
CA GLN A 421 -19.52 5.10 -15.13
C GLN A 421 -20.70 4.23 -14.69
N ILE A 422 -21.10 4.33 -13.41
CA ILE A 422 -22.24 3.60 -12.87
C ILE A 422 -23.55 4.22 -13.36
N LEU A 423 -23.73 5.53 -13.15
CA LEU A 423 -25.01 6.20 -13.34
C LEU A 423 -25.31 6.58 -14.80
N THR A 424 -24.28 6.93 -15.59
CA THR A 424 -24.49 7.65 -16.86
C THR A 424 -23.83 6.97 -18.04
N SER A 425 -22.50 6.95 -18.10
CA SER A 425 -21.74 6.63 -19.31
C SER A 425 -20.33 6.16 -18.97
N LEU A 426 -19.82 5.14 -19.68
CA LEU A 426 -18.43 4.73 -19.53
C LEU A 426 -17.42 5.75 -20.04
N GLY A 427 -17.80 6.54 -21.04
CA GLY A 427 -16.98 7.60 -21.62
C GLY A 427 -15.86 7.10 -22.53
N THR A 428 -14.82 7.92 -22.66
CA THR A 428 -13.71 7.69 -23.60
C THR A 428 -12.85 6.48 -23.23
N GLN A 429 -12.50 5.67 -24.23
CA GLN A 429 -11.72 4.45 -24.02
C GLN A 429 -10.23 4.63 -24.29
N ALA A 430 -9.37 3.96 -23.52
CA ALA A 430 -7.92 4.20 -23.54
C ALA A 430 -7.25 3.85 -24.89
N ILE A 431 -7.64 2.74 -25.51
CA ILE A 431 -7.05 2.27 -26.78
C ILE A 431 -7.68 2.99 -28.00
N LEU A 432 -8.92 3.48 -27.84
CA LEU A 432 -9.69 4.17 -28.88
C LEU A 432 -10.15 5.52 -28.34
N GLN A 433 -9.23 6.49 -28.30
CA GLN A 433 -9.47 7.78 -27.64
C GLN A 433 -10.53 8.64 -28.34
N GLU A 434 -10.87 8.33 -29.60
CA GLU A 434 -11.96 8.97 -30.34
C GLU A 434 -13.32 8.29 -30.09
N CYS A 435 -13.32 7.11 -29.45
CA CYS A 435 -14.53 6.36 -29.13
C CYS A 435 -15.05 6.75 -27.75
N PHE A 436 -16.27 7.27 -27.72
CA PHE A 436 -17.00 7.58 -26.48
C PHE A 436 -18.18 6.61 -26.32
N ILE A 437 -18.19 5.84 -25.24
CA ILE A 437 -19.30 4.94 -24.91
C ILE A 437 -20.34 5.72 -24.08
N LYS A 438 -21.51 5.97 -24.66
CA LYS A 438 -22.58 6.74 -24.02
C LYS A 438 -23.32 5.96 -22.92
N ARG A 439 -23.36 4.63 -23.02
CA ARG A 439 -24.05 3.77 -22.04
C ARG A 439 -23.20 3.57 -20.79
N GLY A 440 -23.84 3.59 -19.63
CA GLY A 440 -23.25 3.30 -18.32
C GLY A 440 -23.48 1.86 -17.87
N TYR A 441 -22.99 1.50 -16.70
CA TYR A 441 -23.21 0.17 -16.13
C TYR A 441 -24.68 -0.07 -15.71
N SER A 442 -25.42 0.98 -15.34
CA SER A 442 -26.85 0.91 -15.00
C SER A 442 -27.72 0.44 -16.17
N GLU A 443 -27.46 0.96 -17.37
CA GLU A 443 -28.21 0.66 -18.59
C GLU A 443 -27.73 -0.62 -19.31
N GLY A 444 -26.52 -1.06 -18.99
CA GLY A 444 -25.84 -2.18 -19.63
C GLY A 444 -25.24 -1.83 -20.99
N LEU A 445 -24.20 -2.59 -21.38
CA LEU A 445 -23.45 -2.35 -22.62
C LEU A 445 -23.94 -3.26 -23.74
N THR A 446 -23.91 -2.76 -24.97
CA THR A 446 -24.05 -3.60 -26.16
C THR A 446 -22.84 -4.52 -26.33
N ALA A 447 -22.97 -5.59 -27.11
CA ALA A 447 -21.87 -6.52 -27.39
C ALA A 447 -20.63 -5.81 -27.99
N LYS A 448 -20.86 -4.80 -28.83
CA LYS A 448 -19.79 -4.00 -29.46
C LYS A 448 -19.07 -3.11 -28.44
N GLU A 449 -19.82 -2.40 -27.59
CA GLU A 449 -19.27 -1.56 -26.52
C GLU A 449 -18.49 -2.40 -25.50
N LEU A 450 -19.05 -3.54 -25.09
CA LEU A 450 -18.40 -4.46 -24.18
C LEU A 450 -17.07 -4.98 -24.77
N PHE A 451 -17.05 -5.34 -26.05
CA PHE A 451 -15.83 -5.80 -26.71
C PHE A 451 -14.74 -4.71 -26.72
N ILE A 452 -15.10 -3.47 -27.08
CA ILE A 452 -14.16 -2.34 -27.09
C ILE A 452 -13.67 -2.01 -25.67
N HIS A 453 -14.57 -1.98 -24.70
CA HIS A 453 -14.24 -1.74 -23.30
C HIS A 453 -13.30 -2.83 -22.76
N SER A 454 -13.56 -4.10 -23.09
CA SER A 454 -12.72 -5.23 -22.69
C SER A 454 -11.30 -5.16 -23.26
N LYS A 455 -11.14 -4.68 -24.51
CA LYS A 455 -9.82 -4.46 -25.11
C LYS A 455 -9.05 -3.41 -24.32
N SER A 456 -9.70 -2.29 -23.98
CA SER A 456 -9.10 -1.22 -23.16
C SER A 456 -8.74 -1.69 -21.75
N GLY A 457 -9.63 -2.42 -21.07
CA GLY A 457 -9.35 -3.04 -19.78
C GLY A 457 -8.17 -4.01 -19.84
N ARG A 458 -8.08 -4.82 -20.89
CA ARG A 458 -6.95 -5.75 -21.10
C ARG A 458 -5.62 -5.01 -21.25
N ALA A 459 -5.57 -3.87 -21.96
CA ALA A 459 -4.34 -3.08 -22.01
C ALA A 459 -3.92 -2.56 -20.64
N GLY A 460 -4.86 -2.16 -19.78
CA GLY A 460 -4.57 -1.77 -18.39
C GLY A 460 -3.99 -2.91 -17.54
N ILE A 461 -4.52 -4.13 -17.69
CA ILE A 461 -4.00 -5.31 -16.97
C ILE A 461 -2.59 -5.68 -17.47
N ILE A 462 -2.36 -5.64 -18.79
CA ILE A 462 -1.06 -5.91 -19.38
C ILE A 462 -0.04 -4.86 -18.92
N SER A 463 -0.37 -3.57 -18.96
CA SER A 463 0.54 -2.51 -18.52
C SER A 463 0.89 -2.65 -17.04
N THR A 464 -0.08 -2.95 -16.18
CA THR A 464 0.15 -3.23 -14.75
C THR A 464 1.13 -4.38 -14.55
N SER A 465 0.95 -5.48 -15.30
CA SER A 465 1.81 -6.66 -15.21
C SER A 465 3.24 -6.39 -15.66
N LEU A 466 3.41 -5.69 -16.80
CA LEU A 466 4.74 -5.34 -17.35
C LEU A 466 5.48 -4.35 -16.43
N ASN A 467 4.78 -3.31 -15.98
CA ASN A 467 5.36 -2.27 -15.12
C ASN A 467 5.77 -2.79 -13.75
N THR A 468 5.09 -3.81 -13.21
CA THR A 468 5.47 -4.42 -11.91
C THR A 468 6.88 -5.03 -11.97
N SER A 469 7.25 -5.65 -13.09
CA SER A 469 8.56 -6.27 -13.24
C SER A 469 9.71 -5.26 -13.40
N SER A 470 9.48 -4.19 -14.17
CA SER A 470 10.47 -3.15 -14.43
C SER A 470 10.69 -2.26 -13.21
N THR A 471 9.62 -1.85 -12.53
CA THR A 471 9.69 -1.01 -11.33
C THR A 471 10.42 -1.71 -10.18
N GLY A 472 10.15 -2.99 -9.93
CA GLY A 472 10.85 -3.75 -8.89
C GLY A 472 12.33 -4.01 -9.20
N TYR A 473 12.71 -4.07 -10.49
CA TYR A 473 14.10 -4.15 -10.90
C TYR A 473 14.81 -2.81 -10.70
N LEU A 474 14.22 -1.72 -11.19
CA LEU A 474 14.75 -0.35 -11.02
C LEU A 474 14.93 0.01 -9.54
N GLN A 475 13.95 -0.31 -8.70
CA GLN A 475 14.04 -0.09 -7.26
C GLN A 475 15.26 -0.79 -6.65
N ARG A 476 15.55 -2.03 -7.07
CA ARG A 476 16.72 -2.76 -6.58
C ARG A 476 18.02 -2.14 -7.06
N GLU A 477 18.09 -1.69 -8.31
CA GLU A 477 19.27 -1.00 -8.84
C GLU A 477 19.54 0.29 -8.05
N LEU A 478 18.50 1.10 -7.82
CA LEU A 478 18.60 2.33 -7.03
C LEU A 478 19.07 2.07 -5.59
N VAL A 479 18.48 1.09 -4.91
CA VAL A 479 18.92 0.72 -3.56
C VAL A 479 20.37 0.27 -3.57
N LYS A 480 20.78 -0.52 -4.55
CA LYS A 480 22.17 -1.02 -4.64
C LYS A 480 23.19 0.05 -4.99
N SER A 481 22.82 1.08 -5.75
CA SER A 481 23.71 2.20 -6.02
C SER A 481 23.85 3.17 -4.84
N MET A 482 22.91 3.14 -3.89
CA MET A 482 22.83 4.12 -2.78
C MET A 482 23.03 3.51 -1.39
N GLU A 483 23.18 2.18 -1.26
CA GLU A 483 23.17 1.51 0.06
C GLU A 483 24.32 1.92 0.98
N ASP A 484 25.43 2.41 0.41
CA ASP A 484 26.61 2.83 1.16
C ASP A 484 26.66 4.34 1.43
N ILE A 485 25.62 5.09 1.02
CA ILE A 485 25.56 6.54 1.24
C ILE A 485 25.01 6.82 2.65
N VAL A 486 25.78 7.55 3.46
CA VAL A 486 25.43 7.83 4.87
C VAL A 486 25.67 9.31 5.20
N THR A 487 24.79 9.88 6.02
CA THR A 487 24.98 11.23 6.61
C THR A 487 25.76 11.12 7.92
N ASP A 488 26.84 11.87 8.05
CA ASP A 488 27.63 11.96 9.26
C ASP A 488 27.01 12.92 10.31
N LYS A 489 27.68 13.06 11.46
CA LYS A 489 27.24 13.93 12.56
C LYS A 489 27.31 15.43 12.23
N ASP A 490 28.11 15.78 11.23
CA ASP A 490 28.31 17.14 10.76
C ASP A 490 27.35 17.46 9.61
N PHE A 491 26.35 16.60 9.37
CA PHE A 491 25.35 16.73 8.32
C PHE A 491 25.90 16.61 6.89
N ILE A 492 27.08 16.01 6.72
CA ILE A 492 27.69 15.76 5.42
C ILE A 492 27.33 14.34 4.96
N VAL A 493 26.84 14.24 3.73
CA VAL A 493 26.56 12.97 3.05
C VAL A 493 27.85 12.47 2.41
N ARG A 494 28.22 11.23 2.74
CA ARG A 494 29.46 10.59 2.29
C ARG A 494 29.21 9.25 1.61
N ASP A 495 30.11 8.88 0.69
CA ASP A 495 30.17 7.53 0.10
C ASP A 495 30.98 6.54 0.97
N TYR A 496 31.11 5.29 0.50
CA TYR A 496 31.91 4.25 1.16
C TYR A 496 33.41 4.57 1.28
N ASN A 497 33.93 5.48 0.44
CA ASN A 497 35.32 5.96 0.47
C ASN A 497 35.48 7.18 1.38
N ASN A 498 34.42 7.59 2.07
CA ASN A 498 34.36 8.78 2.93
C ASN A 498 34.51 10.12 2.17
N ASN A 499 34.29 10.08 0.84
CA ASN A 499 34.27 11.29 0.02
C ASN A 499 33.02 12.10 0.33
N GLU A 500 33.17 13.42 0.38
CA GLU A 500 32.06 14.34 0.59
C GLU A 500 31.28 14.50 -0.71
N ILE A 501 30.01 14.10 -0.66
CA ILE A 501 29.10 14.20 -1.80
C ILE A 501 28.34 15.51 -1.72
N TYR A 502 27.72 15.76 -0.56
CA TYR A 502 26.74 16.82 -0.38
C TYR A 502 26.63 17.20 1.10
N TYR A 503 26.42 18.48 1.39
CA TYR A 503 26.07 18.92 2.73
C TYR A 503 24.55 19.00 2.87
N TYR A 504 23.98 18.17 3.75
CA TYR A 504 22.53 18.07 3.97
C TYR A 504 22.14 18.58 5.37
N PRO A 505 21.95 19.90 5.57
CA PRO A 505 21.59 20.46 6.86
C PRO A 505 20.13 20.11 7.21
N PHE A 506 19.91 18.99 7.90
CA PHE A 506 18.59 18.64 8.45
C PHE A 506 18.20 19.63 9.58
N SER A 507 17.43 20.68 9.26
CA SER A 507 16.69 21.42 10.30
C SER A 507 15.33 21.98 9.89
N SER A 508 14.98 22.01 8.60
CA SER A 508 13.63 22.37 8.18
C SER A 508 12.95 21.16 7.56
N ASN A 509 11.70 20.91 7.92
CA ASN A 509 10.77 20.03 7.22
C ASN A 509 10.46 20.52 5.79
N THR A 510 11.45 21.07 5.08
CA THR A 510 11.36 21.55 3.71
C THR A 510 11.84 20.44 2.79
N ILE A 511 10.96 20.09 1.86
CA ILE A 511 11.26 19.29 0.68
C ILE A 511 12.26 20.11 -0.15
N ASP A 512 13.54 19.80 -0.07
CA ASP A 512 14.52 20.17 -1.10
C ASP A 512 15.59 19.07 -1.12
N ILE A 513 15.38 18.08 -1.98
CA ILE A 513 16.45 17.25 -2.51
C ILE A 513 16.91 18.00 -3.77
N ASP A 514 18.08 18.62 -3.72
CA ASP A 514 18.64 19.38 -4.83
C ASP A 514 19.05 18.46 -6.01
N ASP A 515 18.98 18.98 -7.24
CA ASP A 515 19.26 18.25 -8.49
C ASP A 515 20.71 17.70 -8.52
N SER A 516 21.63 18.36 -7.81
CA SER A 516 23.03 17.95 -7.65
C SER A 516 23.21 16.57 -7.01
N PHE A 517 22.35 16.20 -6.04
CA PHE A 517 22.38 14.88 -5.41
C PHE A 517 21.90 13.79 -6.37
N LEU A 518 20.90 14.09 -7.20
CA LEU A 518 20.37 13.17 -8.21
C LEU A 518 21.38 12.94 -9.34
N GLU A 519 22.09 13.98 -9.79
CA GLU A 519 23.16 13.86 -10.79
C GLU A 519 24.33 12.99 -10.31
N TYR A 520 24.75 13.13 -9.04
CA TYR A 520 25.79 12.27 -8.47
C TYR A 520 25.34 10.80 -8.43
N THR A 521 24.11 10.55 -7.96
CA THR A 521 23.53 9.20 -7.89
C THR A 521 23.44 8.57 -9.29
N TYR A 522 23.07 9.36 -10.29
CA TYR A 522 23.04 8.93 -11.69
C TYR A 522 24.44 8.58 -12.22
N SER A 523 25.46 9.39 -11.90
CA SER A 523 26.84 9.14 -12.30
C SER A 523 27.40 7.81 -11.75
N MET A 524 27.07 7.47 -10.49
CA MET A 524 27.43 6.19 -9.87
C MET A 524 26.78 4.98 -10.54
N SER A 525 25.56 5.14 -11.06
CA SER A 525 24.87 4.06 -11.80
C SER A 525 25.51 3.77 -13.17
N ILE A 526 26.16 4.77 -13.79
CA ILE A 526 26.81 4.65 -15.10
C ILE A 526 28.21 4.02 -14.96
N ILE A 527 28.93 4.33 -13.89
CA ILE A 527 30.30 3.84 -13.65
C ILE A 527 30.34 2.31 -13.40
N ASN A 528 29.20 1.69 -13.06
CA ASN A 528 29.07 0.25 -12.83
C ASN A 528 28.53 -0.56 -14.03
N LYS A 529 28.52 -0.01 -15.24
CA LYS A 529 28.40 -0.77 -16.50
C LYS A 529 29.78 -1.02 -17.10
#